data_AF-V4LVJ9-F1
#
_entry.id   AF-V4LVJ9-F1
#
_cell.length_a   1.000
_cell.length_b   1.000
_cell.length_c   1.000
_cell.angle_alpha   90.00
_cell.angle_beta   90.00
_cell.angle_gamma   90.00
#
_symmetry.space_group_name_H-M   'P 1'
#
loop_
_entity.id
_entity.type
_entity.pdbx_description
1 polymer ?
#
loop_
_entity_poly.entity_id
_entity_poly.type
_entity_poly.pdbx_seq_one_letter_code
_entity_poly.pdbx_strand_id
1 'polypeptide(L)'
;MSNDKDNFSLADLTAALKDEDRTGLVNALKDKLQNLAGQRSDVLENLTPNVRRRVDALRDIQGQHDELEAKFREERAVLEAKYQKLYQPLYTKRYEIVNGTTEVELTPEDTKMDQGEEKTAEEEKGVPSFWLTALKNNDVLSEEVTERDEEALKYLKDIKWCKIEEPKGFKLEFFFDSNPYFKNTVLTKSYHMIDEDEPLLEKAMGTEIDWYPGKCLTQKILKKKPKKDSKNAKPITKTEDCESFFNFFSPPEVPDEDEDIDEDRAEELQNLMEQDYDIGSTIRDKIIPRAVSWFTGEAMEGEEFEIDDDEEDDIEEDEDEDEEDDEDDEEDDEDEEESKTKKKKGGRSQIVGDGQQGERPPECKQQ
;
A
#
# COMPACT_ATOMS: atom_id res chain seq x y z
N MET A 1 -16.49 14.37 47.25
CA MET A 1 -16.40 13.15 46.40
C MET A 1 -15.89 13.62 45.06
N SER A 2 -14.85 12.98 44.54
CA SER A 2 -14.36 13.18 43.17
C SER A 2 -14.33 11.80 42.52
N ASN A 3 -14.87 11.69 41.32
CA ASN A 3 -14.71 10.50 40.49
C ASN A 3 -13.54 10.76 39.55
N ASP A 4 -12.34 10.34 39.95
CA ASP A 4 -11.22 10.25 39.02
C ASP A 4 -11.46 9.02 38.12
N LYS A 5 -11.35 9.21 36.80
CA LYS A 5 -11.44 8.14 35.81
C LYS A 5 -10.03 7.57 35.60
N ASP A 6 -9.82 6.32 35.97
CA ASP A 6 -8.59 5.61 35.60
C ASP A 6 -8.53 5.44 34.07
N ASN A 7 -7.56 6.10 33.45
CA ASN A 7 -7.38 6.13 32.00
C ASN A 7 -6.34 5.08 31.60
N PHE A 8 -6.76 4.05 30.85
CA PHE A 8 -5.91 2.88 30.59
C PHE A 8 -4.87 3.17 29.50
N SER A 9 -3.63 3.40 29.92
CA SER A 9 -2.50 3.77 29.06
C SER A 9 -1.80 2.54 28.48
N LEU A 10 -1.77 2.42 27.16
CA LEU A 10 -1.03 1.34 26.47
C LEU A 10 0.49 1.46 26.67
N ALA A 11 1.01 2.68 26.87
CA ALA A 11 2.44 2.95 27.02
C ALA A 11 3.03 2.46 28.36
N ASP A 12 2.20 2.16 29.36
CA ASP A 12 2.66 1.60 30.63
C ASP A 12 2.79 0.06 30.60
N LEU A 13 2.28 -0.60 29.55
CA LEU A 13 2.46 -2.05 29.31
C LEU A 13 3.80 -2.36 28.64
N THR A 14 4.21 -1.59 27.64
CA THR A 14 5.43 -1.83 26.85
C THR A 14 6.73 -1.62 27.65
N ALA A 15 6.69 -0.78 28.69
CA ALA A 15 7.87 -0.48 29.52
C ALA A 15 8.29 -1.59 30.50
N ALA A 16 7.55 -2.70 30.60
CA ALA A 16 7.67 -3.68 31.69
C ALA A 16 7.97 -5.14 31.27
N LEU A 17 7.89 -5.49 30.00
CA LEU A 17 7.97 -6.87 29.51
C LEU A 17 9.42 -7.38 29.44
N LYS A 18 9.70 -8.51 30.10
CA LYS A 18 10.94 -9.29 29.95
C LYS A 18 10.70 -10.51 29.06
N ASP A 19 11.75 -11.29 28.81
CA ASP A 19 11.66 -12.58 28.10
C ASP A 19 10.59 -13.52 28.71
N GLU A 20 10.44 -13.52 30.04
CA GLU A 20 9.42 -14.28 30.76
C GLU A 20 7.98 -13.79 30.45
N ASP A 21 7.79 -12.49 30.24
CA ASP A 21 6.51 -11.87 29.95
C ASP A 21 6.17 -11.93 28.45
N ARG A 22 7.16 -11.88 27.55
CA ARG A 22 6.97 -12.15 26.11
C ARG A 22 6.68 -13.65 25.87
N THR A 23 7.34 -14.53 26.62
CA THR A 23 6.95 -15.95 26.73
C THR A 23 5.54 -16.09 27.32
N GLY A 24 5.18 -15.22 28.26
CA GLY A 24 3.82 -15.09 28.79
C GLY A 24 2.79 -14.70 27.71
N LEU A 25 3.11 -13.75 26.82
CA LEU A 25 2.26 -13.31 25.72
C LEU A 25 2.11 -14.38 24.64
N VAL A 26 3.19 -15.07 24.25
CA VAL A 26 3.14 -16.20 23.31
C VAL A 26 2.33 -17.36 23.90
N ASN A 27 2.49 -17.68 25.18
CA ASN A 27 1.63 -18.67 25.84
C ASN A 27 0.19 -18.16 25.97
N ALA A 28 -0.06 -16.87 26.22
CA ALA A 28 -1.41 -16.32 26.27
C ALA A 28 -2.09 -16.34 24.88
N LEU A 29 -1.36 -16.09 23.80
CA LEU A 29 -1.84 -16.24 22.42
C LEU A 29 -2.13 -17.71 22.08
N LYS A 30 -1.24 -18.62 22.47
CA LYS A 30 -1.40 -20.07 22.32
C LYS A 30 -2.58 -20.62 23.13
N ASP A 31 -2.75 -20.16 24.36
CA ASP A 31 -3.88 -20.49 25.22
C ASP A 31 -5.16 -19.84 24.68
N LYS A 32 -5.12 -18.63 24.10
CA LYS A 32 -6.27 -17.98 23.45
C LYS A 32 -6.67 -18.69 22.17
N LEU A 33 -5.71 -19.20 21.38
CA LEU A 33 -5.94 -20.08 20.22
C LEU A 33 -6.48 -21.46 20.65
N GLN A 34 -5.95 -22.05 21.73
CA GLN A 34 -6.47 -23.31 22.29
C GLN A 34 -7.85 -23.13 22.91
N ASN A 35 -8.15 -21.98 23.52
CA ASN A 35 -9.48 -21.62 23.98
C ASN A 35 -10.44 -21.33 22.81
N LEU A 36 -9.99 -20.72 21.70
CA LEU A 36 -10.80 -20.55 20.48
C LEU A 36 -11.09 -21.88 19.78
N ALA A 37 -10.10 -22.77 19.67
CA ALA A 37 -10.28 -24.12 19.17
C ALA A 37 -11.17 -24.97 20.11
N GLY A 38 -10.97 -24.83 21.42
CA GLY A 38 -11.79 -25.42 22.47
C GLY A 38 -13.24 -24.95 22.38
N GLN A 39 -13.48 -23.64 22.29
CA GLN A 39 -14.79 -23.03 22.07
C GLN A 39 -15.44 -23.51 20.77
N ARG A 40 -14.69 -23.69 19.68
CA ARG A 40 -15.21 -24.30 18.44
C ARG A 40 -15.61 -25.78 18.63
N SER A 41 -14.91 -26.53 19.49
CA SER A 41 -15.33 -27.89 19.89
C SER A 41 -16.56 -27.85 20.78
N ASP A 42 -16.55 -27.03 21.85
CA ASP A 42 -17.67 -26.79 22.78
C ASP A 42 -18.95 -26.39 22.04
N VAL A 43 -18.88 -25.52 21.03
CA VAL A 43 -20.03 -25.11 20.23
C VAL A 43 -20.69 -26.32 19.55
N LEU A 44 -19.92 -27.32 19.09
CA LEU A 44 -20.43 -28.56 18.49
C LEU A 44 -20.84 -29.60 19.56
N GLU A 45 -20.09 -29.67 20.66
CA GLU A 45 -20.29 -30.64 21.75
C GLU A 45 -21.54 -30.34 22.57
N ASN A 46 -21.84 -29.06 22.81
CA ASN A 46 -23.05 -28.61 23.52
C ASN A 46 -24.32 -28.62 22.64
N LEU A 47 -24.24 -28.91 21.34
CA LEU A 47 -25.43 -29.05 20.49
C LEU A 47 -26.28 -30.26 20.89
N THR A 48 -27.59 -30.05 20.98
CA THR A 48 -28.54 -31.18 21.06
C THR A 48 -28.40 -32.10 19.83
N PRO A 49 -28.67 -33.41 19.94
CA PRO A 49 -28.48 -34.35 18.82
C PRO A 49 -29.25 -34.01 17.54
N ASN A 50 -30.36 -33.26 17.65
CA ASN A 50 -31.12 -32.79 16.49
C ASN A 50 -30.50 -31.55 15.83
N VAL A 51 -29.78 -30.71 16.58
CA VAL A 51 -29.05 -29.56 16.02
C VAL A 51 -27.72 -30.01 15.42
N ARG A 52 -26.99 -30.94 16.06
CA ARG A 52 -25.75 -31.50 15.46
C ARG A 52 -26.02 -32.12 14.09
N ARG A 53 -27.06 -32.94 13.94
CA ARG A 53 -27.51 -33.49 12.64
C ARG A 53 -27.83 -32.43 11.58
N ARG A 54 -28.26 -31.22 11.97
CA ARG A 54 -28.48 -30.11 11.04
C ARG A 54 -27.15 -29.48 10.61
N VAL A 55 -26.20 -29.33 11.55
CA VAL A 55 -24.85 -28.85 11.24
C VAL A 55 -24.08 -29.86 10.37
N ASP A 56 -24.24 -31.17 10.61
CA ASP A 56 -23.69 -32.21 9.73
C ASP A 56 -24.25 -32.08 8.30
N ALA A 57 -25.57 -31.92 8.14
CA ALA A 57 -26.19 -31.69 6.83
C ALA A 57 -25.78 -30.35 6.18
N LEU A 58 -25.48 -29.31 6.96
CA LEU A 58 -24.91 -28.05 6.43
C LEU A 58 -23.47 -28.24 5.96
N ARG A 59 -22.67 -29.09 6.63
CA ARG A 59 -21.31 -29.46 6.16
C ARG A 59 -21.36 -30.31 4.89
N ASP A 60 -22.35 -31.20 4.75
CA ASP A 60 -22.59 -31.94 3.51
C ASP A 60 -22.97 -31.01 2.34
N ILE A 61 -23.66 -29.89 2.62
CA ILE A 61 -23.96 -28.84 1.64
C ILE A 61 -22.71 -27.99 1.33
N GLN A 62 -21.90 -27.64 2.32
CA GLN A 62 -20.64 -26.94 2.10
C GLN A 62 -19.70 -27.75 1.20
N GLY A 63 -19.55 -29.06 1.43
CA GLY A 63 -18.74 -29.92 0.55
C GLY A 63 -19.24 -29.95 -0.91
N GLN A 64 -20.55 -29.82 -1.13
CA GLN A 64 -21.13 -29.68 -2.48
C GLN A 64 -20.86 -28.30 -3.09
N HIS A 65 -20.77 -27.25 -2.28
CA HIS A 65 -20.33 -25.92 -2.72
C HIS A 65 -18.84 -25.94 -3.11
N ASP A 66 -17.99 -26.48 -2.23
CA ASP A 66 -16.53 -26.59 -2.44
C ASP A 66 -16.22 -27.43 -3.70
N GLU A 67 -16.99 -28.50 -3.95
CA GLU A 67 -16.92 -29.28 -5.18
C GLU A 67 -17.30 -28.48 -6.44
N LEU A 68 -18.17 -27.48 -6.36
CA LEU A 68 -18.53 -26.61 -7.49
C LEU A 68 -17.48 -25.50 -7.67
N GLU A 69 -17.01 -24.92 -6.57
CA GLU A 69 -15.96 -23.89 -6.56
C GLU A 69 -14.66 -24.42 -7.19
N ALA A 70 -14.27 -25.65 -6.86
CA ALA A 70 -13.12 -26.32 -7.48
C ALA A 70 -13.26 -26.45 -9.03
N LYS A 71 -14.48 -26.65 -9.55
CA LYS A 71 -14.74 -26.71 -11.00
C LYS A 71 -14.71 -25.31 -11.62
N PHE A 72 -15.27 -24.31 -10.94
CA PHE A 72 -15.19 -22.91 -11.39
C PHE A 72 -13.73 -22.44 -11.49
N ARG A 73 -12.91 -22.76 -10.47
CA ARG A 73 -11.46 -22.50 -10.48
C ARG A 73 -10.74 -23.19 -11.64
N GLU A 74 -11.03 -24.46 -11.93
CA GLU A 74 -10.48 -25.18 -13.10
C GLU A 74 -10.89 -24.52 -14.43
N GLU A 75 -12.18 -24.22 -14.61
CA GLU A 75 -12.70 -23.56 -15.82
C GLU A 75 -12.13 -22.15 -16.00
N ARG A 76 -11.97 -21.37 -14.91
CA ARG A 76 -11.36 -20.04 -14.94
C ARG A 76 -9.88 -20.10 -15.31
N ALA A 77 -9.11 -20.99 -14.71
CA ALA A 77 -7.69 -21.18 -15.05
C ALA A 77 -7.49 -21.57 -16.54
N VAL A 78 -8.36 -22.43 -17.08
CA VAL A 78 -8.36 -22.79 -18.52
C VAL A 78 -8.73 -21.58 -19.39
N LEU A 79 -9.67 -20.73 -18.94
CA LEU A 79 -10.09 -19.52 -19.64
C LEU A 79 -8.99 -18.45 -19.65
N GLU A 80 -8.37 -18.17 -18.50
CA GLU A 80 -7.19 -17.31 -18.34
C GLU A 80 -6.05 -17.77 -19.27
N ALA A 81 -5.67 -19.05 -19.19
CA ALA A 81 -4.59 -19.63 -19.99
C ALA A 81 -4.88 -19.63 -21.50
N LYS A 82 -6.16 -19.59 -21.91
CA LYS A 82 -6.59 -19.36 -23.29
C LYS A 82 -6.42 -17.90 -23.69
N TYR A 83 -6.92 -16.94 -22.90
CA TYR A 83 -6.85 -15.52 -23.25
C TYR A 83 -5.42 -14.97 -23.19
N GLN A 84 -4.58 -15.40 -22.24
CA GLN A 84 -3.17 -15.04 -22.20
C GLN A 84 -2.45 -15.42 -23.52
N LYS A 85 -2.74 -16.59 -24.09
CA LYS A 85 -2.22 -17.03 -25.40
C LYS A 85 -2.74 -16.19 -26.58
N LEU A 86 -3.92 -15.56 -26.46
CA LEU A 86 -4.46 -14.63 -27.45
C LEU A 86 -3.88 -13.21 -27.31
N TYR A 87 -3.44 -12.81 -26.12
CA TYR A 87 -2.79 -11.51 -25.88
C TYR A 87 -1.30 -11.50 -26.28
N GLN A 88 -0.57 -12.62 -26.14
CA GLN A 88 0.86 -12.69 -26.49
C GLN A 88 1.20 -12.16 -27.91
N PRO A 89 0.45 -12.46 -28.99
CA PRO A 89 0.68 -11.85 -30.30
C PRO A 89 0.46 -10.33 -30.37
N LEU A 90 -0.39 -9.77 -29.51
CA LEU A 90 -0.63 -8.32 -29.42
C LEU A 90 0.51 -7.62 -28.68
N TYR A 91 0.93 -8.18 -27.54
CA TYR A 91 2.09 -7.68 -26.80
C TYR A 91 3.39 -7.82 -27.61
N THR A 92 3.55 -8.89 -28.39
CA THR A 92 4.68 -9.04 -29.33
C THR A 92 4.71 -7.91 -30.35
N LYS A 93 3.57 -7.55 -30.95
CA LYS A 93 3.48 -6.40 -31.87
C LYS A 93 3.74 -5.06 -31.19
N ARG A 94 3.24 -4.85 -29.96
CA ARG A 94 3.57 -3.66 -29.16
C ARG A 94 5.07 -3.54 -28.97
N TYR A 95 5.73 -4.62 -28.54
CA TYR A 95 7.20 -4.67 -28.40
C TYR A 95 7.91 -4.30 -29.71
N GLU A 96 7.51 -4.89 -30.84
CA GLU A 96 8.11 -4.62 -32.15
C GLU A 96 8.01 -3.14 -32.57
N ILE A 97 6.87 -2.49 -32.30
CA ILE A 97 6.63 -1.07 -32.63
C ILE A 97 7.40 -0.17 -31.66
N VAL A 98 7.29 -0.41 -30.34
CA VAL A 98 7.99 0.36 -29.29
C VAL A 98 9.51 0.32 -29.48
N ASN A 99 10.06 -0.79 -29.97
CA ASN A 99 11.50 -0.96 -30.23
C ASN A 99 11.91 -0.65 -31.69
N GLY A 100 10.98 -0.13 -32.51
CA GLY A 100 11.21 0.26 -33.90
C GLY A 100 11.76 -0.87 -34.77
N THR A 101 11.39 -2.12 -34.52
CA THR A 101 11.74 -3.26 -35.39
C THR A 101 10.73 -3.50 -36.50
N THR A 102 9.51 -2.99 -36.32
CA THR A 102 8.43 -2.99 -37.33
C THR A 102 8.00 -1.53 -37.56
N GLU A 103 8.27 -1.01 -38.76
CA GLU A 103 7.79 0.29 -39.20
C GLU A 103 6.26 0.25 -39.39
N VAL A 104 5.58 1.34 -39.01
CA VAL A 104 4.13 1.50 -39.21
C VAL A 104 3.91 2.43 -40.40
N GLU A 105 3.01 2.07 -41.32
CA GLU A 105 2.70 2.90 -42.49
C GLU A 105 2.06 4.24 -42.06
N LEU A 106 2.85 5.32 -42.08
CA LEU A 106 2.36 6.68 -41.82
C LEU A 106 1.33 7.11 -42.88
N THR A 107 0.25 7.73 -42.43
CA THR A 107 -0.79 8.24 -43.30
C THR A 107 -0.40 9.60 -43.90
N PRO A 108 -1.07 10.05 -44.99
CA PRO A 108 -0.88 11.38 -45.56
C PRO A 108 -1.39 12.53 -44.68
N GLU A 109 -1.83 12.29 -43.44
CA GLU A 109 -2.21 13.32 -42.47
C GLU A 109 -1.12 13.51 -41.41
N ASP A 110 -0.51 12.42 -40.94
CA ASP A 110 0.65 12.45 -40.02
C ASP A 110 1.81 13.29 -40.60
N THR A 111 2.10 13.11 -41.90
CA THR A 111 3.16 13.84 -42.63
C THR A 111 2.88 15.34 -42.83
N LYS A 112 1.73 15.86 -42.38
CA LYS A 112 1.42 17.31 -42.42
C LYS A 112 1.74 18.05 -41.13
N MET A 113 1.85 17.34 -40.00
CA MET A 113 2.12 17.93 -38.70
C MET A 113 3.62 18.21 -38.47
N ASP A 114 4.48 17.52 -39.22
CA ASP A 114 5.94 17.47 -39.06
C ASP A 114 6.73 18.61 -39.76
N GLN A 115 6.07 19.52 -40.48
CA GLN A 115 6.77 20.64 -41.17
C GLN A 115 7.16 21.79 -40.21
N GLY A 116 7.58 21.44 -38.98
CA GLY A 116 7.61 22.32 -37.80
C GLY A 116 8.99 22.70 -37.25
N GLU A 117 9.99 21.81 -37.25
CA GLU A 117 11.34 22.11 -36.71
C GLU A 117 12.47 21.35 -37.42
N GLU A 118 13.45 22.06 -37.99
CA GLU A 118 14.77 21.47 -38.28
C GLU A 118 15.55 21.28 -36.97
N LYS A 119 15.41 20.11 -36.34
CA LYS A 119 16.34 19.61 -35.32
C LYS A 119 17.06 18.38 -35.84
N THR A 120 18.32 18.21 -35.43
CA THR A 120 19.16 17.08 -35.81
C THR A 120 18.77 15.84 -34.99
N ALA A 121 17.63 15.24 -35.33
CA ALA A 121 17.31 13.90 -34.88
C ALA A 121 18.22 12.89 -35.60
N GLU A 122 18.95 12.08 -34.82
CA GLU A 122 19.21 10.71 -35.26
C GLU A 122 17.84 10.01 -35.29
N GLU A 123 17.52 9.27 -36.36
CA GLU A 123 16.17 8.72 -36.60
C GLU A 123 15.63 8.00 -35.35
N GLU A 124 14.63 8.60 -34.67
CA GLU A 124 14.17 8.14 -33.36
C GLU A 124 13.48 6.78 -33.50
N LYS A 125 14.24 5.72 -33.18
CA LYS A 125 13.84 4.35 -33.47
C LYS A 125 12.82 3.83 -32.46
N GLY A 126 11.55 3.78 -32.88
CA GLY A 126 10.46 3.21 -32.10
C GLY A 126 9.73 4.28 -31.30
N VAL A 127 9.47 4.01 -30.02
CA VAL A 127 8.82 4.95 -29.11
C VAL A 127 9.75 5.19 -27.90
N PRO A 128 10.56 6.28 -27.92
CA PRO A 128 11.52 6.56 -26.86
C PRO A 128 10.86 6.64 -25.48
N SER A 129 11.52 6.07 -24.48
CA SER A 129 11.08 6.08 -23.07
C SER A 129 9.69 5.47 -22.79
N PHE A 130 9.07 4.74 -23.73
CA PHE A 130 7.69 4.24 -23.62
C PHE A 130 7.31 3.68 -22.24
N TRP A 131 8.10 2.73 -21.73
CA TRP A 131 7.84 2.11 -20.43
C TRP A 131 8.13 3.03 -19.24
N LEU A 132 9.14 3.91 -19.33
CA LEU A 132 9.41 4.90 -18.29
C LEU A 132 8.22 5.87 -18.14
N THR A 133 7.70 6.41 -19.25
CA THR A 133 6.53 7.28 -19.23
C THR A 133 5.29 6.54 -18.73
N ALA A 134 5.03 5.32 -19.21
CA ALA A 134 3.89 4.52 -18.75
C ALA A 134 3.96 4.14 -17.26
N LEU A 135 5.16 3.97 -16.68
CA LEU A 135 5.33 3.77 -15.24
C LEU A 135 5.13 5.08 -14.46
N LYS A 136 5.72 6.20 -14.91
CA LYS A 136 5.62 7.50 -14.23
C LYS A 136 4.24 8.16 -14.29
N ASN A 137 3.40 7.75 -15.24
CA ASN A 137 2.01 8.21 -15.38
C ASN A 137 1.02 7.39 -14.52
N ASN A 138 1.49 6.49 -13.67
CA ASN A 138 0.63 5.74 -12.74
C ASN A 138 1.07 6.02 -11.30
N ASP A 139 0.15 6.46 -10.45
CA ASP A 139 0.46 7.07 -9.16
C ASP A 139 1.34 6.19 -8.27
N VAL A 140 0.91 4.94 -8.01
CA VAL A 140 1.64 3.90 -7.24
C VAL A 140 3.08 3.70 -7.73
N LEU A 141 3.32 3.83 -9.03
CA LEU A 141 4.63 3.60 -9.65
C LEU A 141 5.42 4.89 -9.86
N SER A 142 4.76 6.05 -9.79
CA SER A 142 5.39 7.37 -9.90
C SER A 142 6.22 7.72 -8.67
N GLU A 143 5.77 7.29 -7.48
CA GLU A 143 6.47 7.51 -6.21
C GLU A 143 7.77 6.69 -6.10
N GLU A 144 7.79 5.49 -6.68
CA GLU A 144 8.95 4.59 -6.71
C GLU A 144 10.05 5.04 -7.69
N VAL A 145 9.70 5.78 -8.76
CA VAL A 145 10.63 6.14 -9.85
C VAL A 145 11.32 7.47 -9.57
N THR A 146 12.51 7.42 -8.99
CA THR A 146 13.32 8.64 -8.74
C THR A 146 14.02 9.15 -10.01
N GLU A 147 14.37 10.44 -10.05
CA GLU A 147 15.14 11.08 -11.15
C GLU A 147 16.40 10.29 -11.58
N ARG A 148 16.98 9.50 -10.65
CA ARG A 148 18.21 8.73 -10.87
C ARG A 148 17.96 7.41 -11.60
N ASP A 149 16.74 6.90 -11.51
CA ASP A 149 16.28 5.65 -12.10
C ASP A 149 15.85 5.83 -13.55
N GLU A 150 15.32 7.01 -13.89
CA GLU A 150 14.88 7.38 -15.24
C GLU A 150 15.92 7.06 -16.32
N GLU A 151 17.19 7.46 -16.11
CA GLU A 151 18.26 7.22 -17.08
C GLU A 151 18.63 5.74 -17.27
N ALA A 152 18.24 4.86 -16.33
CA ALA A 152 18.35 3.40 -16.50
C ALA A 152 17.06 2.81 -17.10
N LEU A 153 15.89 3.33 -16.71
CA LEU A 153 14.58 2.92 -17.22
C LEU A 153 14.34 3.31 -18.69
N LYS A 154 15.07 4.30 -19.23
CA LYS A 154 15.13 4.56 -20.69
C LYS A 154 15.63 3.37 -21.52
N TYR A 155 16.32 2.40 -20.89
CA TYR A 155 16.75 1.16 -21.53
C TYR A 155 15.74 0.00 -21.38
N LEU A 156 14.58 0.22 -20.75
CA LEU A 156 13.53 -0.79 -20.58
C LEU A 156 12.75 -0.97 -21.90
N LYS A 157 12.84 -2.18 -22.47
CA LYS A 157 12.33 -2.54 -23.80
C LYS A 157 10.94 -3.15 -23.78
N ASP A 158 10.67 -3.94 -22.75
CA ASP A 158 9.43 -4.70 -22.56
C ASP A 158 9.22 -5.01 -21.08
N ILE A 159 7.95 -5.09 -20.66
CA ILE A 159 7.55 -5.68 -19.39
C ILE A 159 6.54 -6.78 -19.68
N LYS A 160 6.82 -7.98 -19.19
CA LYS A 160 5.95 -9.16 -19.34
C LYS A 160 5.58 -9.73 -17.98
N TRP A 161 4.50 -10.49 -17.95
CA TRP A 161 4.19 -11.34 -16.82
C TRP A 161 3.77 -12.75 -17.26
N CYS A 162 4.01 -13.73 -16.40
CA CYS A 162 3.54 -15.10 -16.54
C CYS A 162 3.02 -15.64 -15.20
N LYS A 163 2.02 -16.53 -15.27
CA LYS A 163 1.48 -17.25 -14.10
C LYS A 163 2.45 -18.36 -13.71
N ILE A 164 2.62 -18.59 -12.42
CA ILE A 164 3.36 -19.73 -11.85
C ILE A 164 2.31 -20.70 -11.32
N GLU A 165 2.40 -21.97 -11.72
CA GLU A 165 1.41 -23.01 -11.35
C GLU A 165 1.76 -23.71 -10.02
N GLU A 166 3.06 -23.86 -9.71
CA GLU A 166 3.56 -24.56 -8.52
C GLU A 166 4.94 -24.00 -8.09
N PRO A 167 5.06 -23.33 -6.92
CA PRO A 167 3.95 -22.81 -6.13
C PRO A 167 3.12 -21.78 -6.94
N LYS A 168 1.86 -21.61 -6.56
CA LYS A 168 0.95 -20.64 -7.20
C LYS A 168 1.53 -19.22 -7.19
N GLY A 169 1.23 -18.44 -8.24
CA GLY A 169 1.46 -17.00 -8.23
C GLY A 169 1.80 -16.43 -9.60
N PHE A 170 2.68 -15.43 -9.63
CA PHE A 170 3.09 -14.79 -10.89
C PHE A 170 4.51 -14.25 -10.86
N LYS A 171 5.09 -14.10 -12.04
CA LYS A 171 6.42 -13.52 -12.28
C LYS A 171 6.33 -12.40 -13.29
N LEU A 172 6.93 -11.26 -12.95
CA LEU A 172 7.23 -10.14 -13.83
C LEU A 172 8.64 -10.29 -14.42
N GLU A 173 8.79 -9.91 -15.69
CA GLU A 173 10.07 -9.92 -16.43
C GLU A 173 10.26 -8.58 -17.16
N PHE A 174 11.29 -7.84 -16.76
CA PHE A 174 11.65 -6.52 -17.27
C PHE A 174 12.87 -6.66 -18.18
N PHE A 175 12.68 -6.44 -19.48
CA PHE A 175 13.71 -6.68 -20.50
C PHE A 175 14.48 -5.39 -20.78
N PHE A 176 15.78 -5.38 -20.48
CA PHE A 176 16.63 -4.20 -20.64
C PHE A 176 17.60 -4.34 -21.82
N ASP A 177 17.87 -3.22 -22.49
CA ASP A 177 18.99 -3.10 -23.42
C ASP A 177 20.33 -3.04 -22.69
N SER A 178 21.42 -3.20 -23.47
CA SER A 178 22.79 -3.01 -23.00
C SER A 178 23.01 -1.57 -22.51
N ASN A 179 22.88 -1.37 -21.21
CA ASN A 179 22.86 -0.08 -20.54
C ASN A 179 24.17 0.20 -19.75
N PRO A 180 24.43 1.45 -19.33
CA PRO A 180 25.64 1.80 -18.58
C PRO A 180 25.48 1.69 -17.05
N TYR A 181 24.49 0.94 -16.54
CA TYR A 181 24.19 0.80 -15.11
C TYR A 181 24.44 -0.60 -14.55
N PHE A 182 23.96 -1.64 -15.22
CA PHE A 182 24.08 -3.05 -14.81
C PHE A 182 24.26 -4.00 -16.01
N LYS A 183 24.65 -5.26 -15.75
CA LYS A 183 24.88 -6.27 -16.81
C LYS A 183 23.62 -7.06 -17.20
N ASN A 184 22.60 -7.10 -16.34
CA ASN A 184 21.39 -7.90 -16.55
C ASN A 184 20.64 -7.43 -17.81
N THR A 185 20.32 -8.35 -18.72
CA THR A 185 19.40 -8.09 -19.84
C THR A 185 17.94 -8.35 -19.50
N VAL A 186 17.69 -9.05 -18.38
CA VAL A 186 16.36 -9.23 -17.79
C VAL A 186 16.49 -9.09 -16.28
N LEU A 187 15.65 -8.25 -15.66
CA LEU A 187 15.41 -8.26 -14.22
C LEU A 187 14.03 -8.89 -13.98
N THR A 188 13.89 -9.66 -12.90
CA THR A 188 12.65 -10.40 -12.63
C THR A 188 12.22 -10.30 -11.18
N LYS A 189 10.90 -10.30 -10.98
CA LYS A 189 10.24 -10.27 -9.67
C LYS A 189 9.17 -11.34 -9.67
N SER A 190 9.14 -12.19 -8.65
CA SER A 190 8.19 -13.30 -8.53
C SER A 190 7.47 -13.20 -7.19
N TYR A 191 6.17 -13.48 -7.19
CA TYR A 191 5.34 -13.58 -6.00
C TYR A 191 4.75 -14.98 -5.94
N HIS A 192 4.91 -15.66 -4.81
CA HIS A 192 4.24 -16.90 -4.49
C HIS A 192 3.02 -16.59 -3.60
N MET A 193 1.88 -17.17 -3.91
CA MET A 193 0.59 -16.88 -3.28
C MET A 193 -0.02 -18.15 -2.70
N ILE A 194 -0.64 -18.07 -1.52
CA ILE A 194 -1.24 -19.23 -0.85
C ILE A 194 -2.55 -19.64 -1.55
N ASP A 195 -3.36 -18.68 -2.00
CA ASP A 195 -4.42 -18.88 -2.99
C ASP A 195 -4.37 -17.80 -4.09
N GLU A 196 -5.14 -18.00 -5.17
CA GLU A 196 -5.24 -17.06 -6.29
C GLU A 196 -6.45 -16.12 -6.17
N ASP A 197 -7.41 -16.47 -5.31
CA ASP A 197 -8.68 -15.73 -5.13
C ASP A 197 -8.62 -14.80 -3.91
N GLU A 198 -8.06 -15.31 -2.81
CA GLU A 198 -7.59 -14.51 -1.68
C GLU A 198 -6.07 -14.34 -1.88
N PRO A 199 -5.58 -13.14 -2.29
CA PRO A 199 -4.18 -12.94 -2.71
C PRO A 199 -3.22 -12.84 -1.52
N LEU A 200 -3.23 -13.84 -0.65
CA LEU A 200 -2.34 -13.94 0.50
C LEU A 200 -0.91 -14.28 0.04
N LEU A 201 -0.02 -13.31 0.10
CA LEU A 201 1.38 -13.42 -0.27
C LEU A 201 2.12 -14.39 0.67
N GLU A 202 2.67 -15.47 0.12
CA GLU A 202 3.62 -16.35 0.84
C GLU A 202 5.02 -15.74 0.81
N LYS A 203 5.47 -15.31 -0.38
CA LYS A 203 6.86 -14.89 -0.60
C LYS A 203 7.05 -14.03 -1.83
N ALA A 204 7.78 -12.94 -1.70
CA ALA A 204 8.35 -12.18 -2.82
C ALA A 204 9.81 -12.61 -3.09
N MET A 205 10.23 -12.61 -4.36
CA MET A 205 11.61 -12.90 -4.79
C MET A 205 12.03 -12.02 -5.96
N GLY A 206 13.07 -11.22 -5.77
CA GLY A 206 13.64 -10.35 -6.80
C GLY A 206 14.81 -10.95 -7.58
N THR A 207 15.63 -10.10 -8.21
CA THR A 207 16.80 -10.49 -8.99
C THR A 207 17.99 -9.61 -8.61
N GLU A 208 19.10 -10.22 -8.17
CA GLU A 208 20.32 -9.49 -7.87
C GLU A 208 20.80 -8.68 -9.08
N ILE A 209 20.91 -7.37 -8.91
CA ILE A 209 21.29 -6.45 -9.99
C ILE A 209 22.81 -6.36 -10.05
N ASP A 210 23.34 -6.72 -11.22
CA ASP A 210 24.75 -6.92 -11.49
C ASP A 210 25.42 -5.57 -11.86
N TRP A 211 25.35 -4.61 -10.93
CA TRP A 211 25.72 -3.20 -11.11
C TRP A 211 27.19 -3.01 -11.55
N TYR A 212 27.42 -2.02 -12.43
CA TYR A 212 28.77 -1.57 -12.74
C TYR A 212 29.38 -0.74 -11.59
N PRO A 213 30.72 -0.66 -11.48
CA PRO A 213 31.39 0.06 -10.39
C PRO A 213 30.98 1.54 -10.28
N GLY A 214 30.31 1.89 -9.17
CA GLY A 214 29.83 3.26 -8.93
C GLY A 214 28.55 3.63 -9.69
N LYS A 215 27.79 2.63 -10.17
CA LYS A 215 26.51 2.80 -10.89
C LYS A 215 25.27 2.28 -10.16
N CYS A 216 25.45 1.70 -8.97
CA CYS A 216 24.35 1.31 -8.08
C CYS A 216 23.43 2.51 -7.79
N LEU A 217 22.14 2.37 -8.05
CA LEU A 217 21.14 3.43 -7.87
C LEU A 217 20.48 3.37 -6.49
N THR A 218 20.31 2.16 -5.95
CA THR A 218 19.78 1.90 -4.60
C THR A 218 20.69 2.41 -3.47
N GLN A 219 21.91 2.86 -3.77
CA GLN A 219 22.90 3.28 -2.77
C GLN A 219 23.57 4.65 -3.07
N LYS A 220 23.61 5.52 -2.06
CA LYS A 220 24.29 6.83 -2.07
C LYS A 220 25.68 6.72 -1.40
N ILE A 221 26.72 7.29 -2.03
CA ILE A 221 28.13 7.20 -1.56
C ILE A 221 28.55 8.48 -0.82
N LEU A 222 28.58 8.41 0.51
CA LEU A 222 28.93 9.53 1.41
C LEU A 222 30.44 9.56 1.73
N LYS A 223 31.15 10.58 1.22
CA LYS A 223 32.58 10.80 1.46
C LYS A 223 32.80 11.68 2.70
N LYS A 224 33.08 11.08 3.85
CA LYS A 224 33.40 11.83 5.09
C LYS A 224 34.85 12.34 5.06
N LYS A 225 35.04 13.65 5.30
CA LYS A 225 36.37 14.27 5.46
C LYS A 225 37.07 13.65 6.67
N PRO A 226 38.38 13.32 6.60
CA PRO A 226 39.11 12.74 7.72
C PRO A 226 39.19 13.72 8.91
N LYS A 227 39.24 13.18 10.14
CA LYS A 227 39.44 13.98 11.37
C LYS A 227 40.78 14.73 11.29
N LYS A 228 40.78 15.97 11.82
CA LYS A 228 41.79 17.01 11.57
C LYS A 228 43.23 16.66 11.96
N ASP A 229 43.42 15.66 12.83
CA ASP A 229 44.70 15.33 13.46
C ASP A 229 45.52 14.24 12.74
N SER A 230 44.95 13.55 11.73
CA SER A 230 45.66 12.49 11.00
C SER A 230 46.16 12.96 9.63
N LYS A 231 47.42 13.41 9.57
CA LYS A 231 48.09 13.96 8.37
C LYS A 231 48.22 13.02 7.15
N ASN A 232 47.82 11.74 7.26
CA ASN A 232 47.85 10.74 6.19
C ASN A 232 46.58 9.88 6.11
N ALA A 233 45.46 10.30 6.71
CA ALA A 233 44.22 9.52 6.65
C ALA A 233 43.58 9.56 5.25
N LYS A 234 43.34 8.38 4.66
CA LYS A 234 42.51 8.25 3.45
C LYS A 234 41.07 8.73 3.74
N PRO A 235 40.34 9.25 2.75
CA PRO A 235 38.91 9.54 2.90
C PRO A 235 38.15 8.29 3.34
N ILE A 236 37.20 8.43 4.27
CA ILE A 236 36.31 7.34 4.66
C ILE A 236 35.05 7.46 3.80
N THR A 237 34.82 6.43 3.00
CA THR A 237 33.61 6.27 2.20
C THR A 237 32.61 5.44 3.03
N LYS A 238 31.45 6.01 3.35
CA LYS A 238 30.28 5.23 3.81
C LYS A 238 29.35 5.06 2.61
N THR A 239 28.81 3.86 2.43
CA THR A 239 27.65 3.63 1.58
C THR A 239 26.39 3.68 2.45
N GLU A 240 25.28 4.14 1.91
CA GLU A 240 24.01 4.31 2.60
C GLU A 240 22.89 4.06 1.58
N ASP A 241 21.95 3.18 1.91
CA ASP A 241 20.85 2.78 1.03
C ASP A 241 19.80 3.90 0.90
N CYS A 242 18.94 3.86 -0.12
CA CYS A 242 18.02 4.96 -0.44
C CYS A 242 16.92 4.60 -1.44
N GLU A 243 15.89 5.46 -1.54
CA GLU A 243 14.79 5.33 -2.52
C GLU A 243 15.32 5.18 -3.95
N SER A 244 14.86 4.15 -4.65
CA SER A 244 15.17 3.85 -6.04
C SER A 244 14.21 2.76 -6.50
N PHE A 245 13.60 2.89 -7.68
CA PHE A 245 12.73 1.87 -8.26
C PHE A 245 13.38 0.48 -8.26
N PHE A 246 14.71 0.42 -8.37
CA PHE A 246 15.45 -0.83 -8.39
C PHE A 246 15.50 -1.57 -7.04
N ASN A 247 15.02 -0.97 -5.94
CA ASN A 247 14.75 -1.66 -4.68
C ASN A 247 13.66 -2.74 -4.83
N PHE A 248 12.74 -2.59 -5.78
CA PHE A 248 11.71 -3.58 -6.13
C PHE A 248 12.26 -4.97 -6.49
N PHE A 249 13.53 -5.05 -6.90
CA PHE A 249 14.23 -6.31 -7.18
C PHE A 249 15.00 -6.88 -5.98
N SER A 250 14.84 -6.27 -4.80
CA SER A 250 15.34 -6.69 -3.49
C SER A 250 14.19 -6.58 -2.46
N PRO A 251 13.13 -7.40 -2.58
CA PRO A 251 11.94 -7.30 -1.73
C PRO A 251 12.26 -7.56 -0.25
N PRO A 252 11.37 -7.15 0.68
CA PRO A 252 11.55 -7.40 2.11
C PRO A 252 11.74 -8.89 2.41
N GLU A 253 12.75 -9.21 3.23
CA GLU A 253 12.97 -10.57 3.71
C GLU A 253 12.08 -10.82 4.94
N VAL A 254 11.28 -11.89 4.88
CA VAL A 254 10.53 -12.41 6.04
C VAL A 254 11.51 -13.14 6.96
N PRO A 255 11.60 -12.78 8.26
CA PRO A 255 12.40 -13.51 9.23
C PRO A 255 11.98 -14.99 9.35
N ASP A 256 12.91 -15.87 9.73
CA ASP A 256 12.59 -17.26 10.04
C ASP A 256 11.66 -17.35 11.28
N GLU A 257 10.85 -18.41 11.40
CA GLU A 257 9.89 -18.59 12.52
C GLU A 257 10.53 -18.57 13.93
N ASP A 258 11.84 -18.78 14.02
CA ASP A 258 12.64 -18.72 15.25
C ASP A 258 13.21 -17.31 15.56
N GLU A 259 13.02 -16.31 14.68
CA GLU A 259 13.53 -14.94 14.88
C GLU A 259 12.51 -14.00 15.55
N ASP A 260 12.82 -13.60 16.77
CA ASP A 260 11.98 -12.74 17.61
C ASP A 260 12.05 -11.25 17.20
N ILE A 261 11.19 -10.87 16.25
CA ILE A 261 10.86 -9.46 15.99
C ILE A 261 9.87 -8.90 17.04
N ASP A 262 9.88 -7.57 17.21
CA ASP A 262 8.88 -6.82 17.97
C ASP A 262 7.66 -6.44 17.10
N GLU A 263 6.59 -5.97 17.75
CA GLU A 263 5.28 -5.68 17.12
C GLU A 263 5.39 -4.53 16.12
N ASP A 264 6.03 -3.43 16.50
CA ASP A 264 6.36 -2.28 15.63
C ASP A 264 7.10 -2.75 14.36
N ARG A 265 8.13 -3.61 14.50
CA ARG A 265 8.90 -4.12 13.35
C ARG A 265 8.13 -5.11 12.49
N ALA A 266 7.17 -5.85 13.05
CA ALA A 266 6.27 -6.72 12.30
C ALA A 266 5.29 -5.91 11.44
N GLU A 267 4.72 -4.83 11.99
CA GLU A 267 3.85 -3.90 11.26
C GLU A 267 4.62 -3.16 10.14
N GLU A 268 5.83 -2.65 10.42
CA GLU A 268 6.72 -2.10 9.38
C GLU A 268 6.96 -3.10 8.23
N LEU A 269 7.22 -4.36 8.55
CA LEU A 269 7.49 -5.40 7.56
C LEU A 269 6.25 -5.75 6.73
N GLN A 270 5.08 -5.86 7.36
CA GLN A 270 3.82 -6.11 6.66
C GLN A 270 3.52 -4.98 5.66
N ASN A 271 3.59 -3.72 6.11
CA ASN A 271 3.33 -2.56 5.25
C ASN A 271 4.29 -2.52 4.03
N LEU A 272 5.56 -2.84 4.23
CA LEU A 272 6.55 -2.94 3.14
C LEU A 272 6.28 -4.11 2.18
N MET A 273 5.73 -5.23 2.66
CA MET A 273 5.36 -6.37 1.82
C MET A 273 4.07 -6.12 1.03
N GLU A 274 3.12 -5.37 1.61
CA GLU A 274 1.87 -4.94 0.97
C GLU A 274 2.18 -3.95 -0.16
N GLN A 275 2.95 -2.89 0.12
CA GLN A 275 3.47 -1.97 -0.90
C GLN A 275 4.26 -2.69 -2.01
N ASP A 276 5.15 -3.62 -1.66
CA ASP A 276 5.91 -4.40 -2.65
C ASP A 276 5.01 -5.31 -3.51
N TYR A 277 3.90 -5.82 -2.96
CA TYR A 277 2.90 -6.56 -3.72
C TYR A 277 2.08 -5.65 -4.63
N ASP A 278 1.65 -4.47 -4.17
CA ASP A 278 0.79 -3.55 -4.91
C ASP A 278 1.50 -2.92 -6.12
N ILE A 279 2.79 -2.62 -6.00
CA ILE A 279 3.65 -2.28 -7.14
C ILE A 279 3.63 -3.43 -8.17
N GLY A 280 3.71 -4.68 -7.69
CA GLY A 280 3.70 -5.88 -8.53
C GLY A 280 2.37 -6.18 -9.22
N SER A 281 1.26 -6.06 -8.49
CA SER A 281 -0.10 -6.27 -8.99
C SER A 281 -0.50 -5.16 -9.97
N THR A 282 -0.17 -3.90 -9.66
CA THR A 282 -0.37 -2.75 -10.54
C THR A 282 0.37 -2.92 -11.87
N ILE A 283 1.62 -3.39 -11.85
CA ILE A 283 2.35 -3.70 -13.09
C ILE A 283 1.69 -4.85 -13.87
N ARG A 284 1.23 -5.91 -13.19
CA ARG A 284 0.56 -7.08 -13.78
C ARG A 284 -0.76 -6.71 -14.47
N ASP A 285 -1.59 -5.93 -13.81
CA ASP A 285 -3.02 -5.77 -14.12
C ASP A 285 -3.39 -4.41 -14.72
N LYS A 286 -2.80 -3.30 -14.22
CA LYS A 286 -2.98 -1.96 -14.81
C LYS A 286 -1.98 -1.74 -15.96
N ILE A 287 -0.67 -1.83 -15.71
CA ILE A 287 0.35 -1.39 -16.69
C ILE A 287 0.45 -2.32 -17.89
N ILE A 288 0.76 -3.61 -17.73
CA ILE A 288 1.03 -4.50 -18.87
C ILE A 288 -0.17 -4.60 -19.85
N PRO A 289 -1.45 -4.62 -19.40
CA PRO A 289 -2.60 -4.61 -20.30
C PRO A 289 -2.89 -3.24 -20.94
N ARG A 290 -2.73 -2.12 -20.21
CA ARG A 290 -3.09 -0.77 -20.68
C ARG A 290 -1.92 0.15 -21.02
N ALA A 291 -0.70 -0.37 -21.17
CA ALA A 291 0.55 0.41 -21.30
C ALA A 291 0.52 1.59 -22.30
N VAL A 292 -0.29 1.51 -23.37
CA VAL A 292 -0.44 2.62 -24.32
C VAL A 292 -1.23 3.79 -23.72
N SER A 293 -2.36 3.52 -23.05
CA SER A 293 -3.16 4.54 -22.36
C SER A 293 -2.46 5.11 -21.13
N TRP A 294 -1.60 4.34 -20.46
CA TRP A 294 -0.66 4.88 -19.46
C TRP A 294 0.40 5.77 -20.11
N PHE A 295 0.97 5.38 -21.25
CA PHE A 295 1.93 6.20 -22.00
C PHE A 295 1.34 7.53 -22.51
N THR A 296 0.08 7.53 -22.98
CA THR A 296 -0.58 8.74 -23.51
C THR A 296 -1.23 9.61 -22.43
N GLY A 297 -1.47 9.08 -21.22
CA GLY A 297 -2.15 9.77 -20.12
C GLY A 297 -3.65 9.49 -20.01
N GLU A 298 -4.27 8.90 -21.05
CA GLU A 298 -5.69 8.47 -21.07
C GLU A 298 -6.11 7.64 -19.85
N ALA A 299 -5.18 6.86 -19.28
CA ALA A 299 -5.46 6.04 -18.11
C ALA A 299 -5.55 6.83 -16.79
N MET A 300 -4.90 8.00 -16.72
CA MET A 300 -5.02 8.91 -15.57
C MET A 300 -6.37 9.63 -15.61
N GLU A 301 -6.71 10.21 -16.77
CA GLU A 301 -7.99 10.86 -17.02
C GLU A 301 -9.17 9.91 -16.77
N GLY A 302 -8.99 8.60 -17.02
CA GLY A 302 -10.00 7.58 -16.76
C GLY A 302 -10.26 7.28 -15.28
N GLU A 303 -9.24 7.37 -14.41
CA GLU A 303 -9.40 7.09 -12.97
C GLU A 303 -9.92 8.31 -12.19
N GLU A 304 -9.74 9.54 -12.70
CA GLU A 304 -10.31 10.78 -12.12
C GLU A 304 -11.84 10.87 -12.27
N PHE A 305 -12.43 10.20 -13.27
CA PHE A 305 -13.89 10.20 -13.52
C PHE A 305 -14.66 9.06 -12.81
N GLU A 306 -14.02 8.22 -11.99
CA GLU A 306 -14.70 7.21 -11.16
C GLU A 306 -15.00 7.70 -9.73
N ILE A 307 -14.91 9.02 -9.48
CA ILE A 307 -15.13 9.66 -8.16
C ILE A 307 -16.10 10.86 -8.23
N ASP A 308 -17.30 10.69 -8.82
CA ASP A 308 -18.45 11.62 -8.65
C ASP A 308 -19.79 10.97 -9.06
N ASP A 309 -20.34 10.06 -8.23
CA ASP A 309 -21.74 9.57 -8.34
C ASP A 309 -22.31 9.09 -6.98
N ASP A 310 -21.68 9.49 -5.85
CA ASP A 310 -22.05 9.15 -4.45
C ASP A 310 -22.25 10.40 -3.54
N GLU A 311 -22.16 11.64 -4.07
CA GLU A 311 -22.50 12.88 -3.32
C GLU A 311 -24.01 13.24 -3.42
N GLU A 312 -24.93 12.34 -3.03
CA GLU A 312 -26.34 12.74 -2.78
C GLU A 312 -27.04 11.86 -1.71
N ASP A 313 -26.78 12.13 -0.42
CA ASP A 313 -27.71 11.82 0.70
C ASP A 313 -27.39 12.66 1.97
N ASP A 314 -27.13 13.96 1.79
CA ASP A 314 -26.97 14.94 2.90
C ASP A 314 -28.34 15.34 3.47
N ILE A 315 -28.98 14.40 4.18
CA ILE A 315 -30.30 14.60 4.79
C ILE A 315 -30.13 15.08 6.25
N GLU A 316 -30.15 16.40 6.44
CA GLU A 316 -30.38 17.02 7.75
C GLU A 316 -31.83 16.73 8.23
N GLU A 317 -32.04 15.64 8.98
CA GLU A 317 -33.30 15.40 9.72
C GLU A 317 -33.39 16.31 10.96
N ASP A 318 -33.67 17.60 10.72
CA ASP A 318 -34.15 18.57 11.70
C ASP A 318 -35.60 18.19 12.13
N GLU A 319 -35.75 17.38 13.19
CA GLU A 319 -37.05 17.14 13.87
C GLU A 319 -37.02 17.60 15.35
N ASP A 320 -36.90 18.92 15.56
CA ASP A 320 -37.40 19.60 16.76
C ASP A 320 -38.93 19.77 16.65
N GLU A 321 -39.73 19.06 17.45
CA GLU A 321 -41.08 19.51 17.85
C GLU A 321 -41.44 19.01 19.27
N ASP A 322 -42.09 19.87 20.06
CA ASP A 322 -42.13 19.83 21.54
C ASP A 322 -43.41 19.21 22.17
N GLU A 323 -43.44 19.26 23.52
CA GLU A 323 -44.61 19.30 24.45
C GLU A 323 -45.31 17.98 24.88
N GLU A 324 -45.01 17.60 26.15
CA GLU A 324 -45.93 17.28 27.29
C GLU A 324 -47.04 16.19 27.11
N ASP A 325 -47.42 15.38 28.11
CA ASP A 325 -47.76 15.72 29.50
C ASP A 325 -47.79 14.49 30.46
N ASP A 326 -48.12 14.74 31.75
CA ASP A 326 -48.37 13.90 32.96
C ASP A 326 -48.92 12.42 32.78
N GLU A 327 -48.85 11.48 33.75
CA GLU A 327 -49.25 11.52 35.19
C GLU A 327 -48.44 10.57 36.13
N ASP A 328 -48.64 10.78 37.45
CA ASP A 328 -47.99 10.21 38.66
C ASP A 328 -48.04 8.66 38.90
N ASP A 329 -47.19 8.14 39.81
CA ASP A 329 -47.66 7.68 41.15
C ASP A 329 -46.54 7.43 42.23
N GLU A 330 -46.96 7.36 43.51
CA GLU A 330 -46.22 7.30 44.81
C GLU A 330 -45.47 5.95 45.09
N GLU A 331 -44.73 5.62 46.18
CA GLU A 331 -44.42 6.07 47.58
C GLU A 331 -42.89 5.81 47.85
N ASP A 332 -42.14 6.24 48.90
CA ASP A 332 -42.04 7.39 49.83
C ASP A 332 -40.67 7.22 50.64
N ASP A 333 -40.60 7.52 51.95
CA ASP A 333 -39.55 7.22 52.97
C ASP A 333 -38.26 8.11 53.06
N GLU A 334 -38.45 9.28 53.69
CA GLU A 334 -37.69 9.88 54.83
C GLU A 334 -36.17 9.65 55.06
N ASP A 335 -35.40 10.73 55.31
CA ASP A 335 -34.95 11.11 56.69
C ASP A 335 -34.42 12.58 56.78
N GLU A 336 -34.35 13.17 57.98
CA GLU A 336 -34.11 14.61 58.25
C GLU A 336 -32.63 15.01 58.54
N GLU A 337 -32.25 16.27 58.22
CA GLU A 337 -32.06 17.36 59.23
C GLU A 337 -31.47 18.67 58.65
N GLU A 338 -31.79 19.80 59.29
CA GLU A 338 -31.33 21.14 58.95
C GLU A 338 -29.95 21.49 59.58
N SER A 339 -29.17 22.33 58.89
CA SER A 339 -28.40 23.35 59.61
C SER A 339 -28.41 24.73 58.94
N LYS A 340 -29.07 25.68 59.62
CA LYS A 340 -29.25 27.09 59.24
C LYS A 340 -27.88 27.81 59.29
N THR A 341 -27.56 28.81 58.45
CA THR A 341 -28.15 30.15 58.55
C THR A 341 -27.65 31.19 57.52
N LYS A 342 -28.57 32.09 57.11
CA LYS A 342 -28.40 33.56 56.94
C LYS A 342 -27.51 34.15 55.81
N LYS A 343 -28.19 34.88 54.90
CA LYS A 343 -28.06 36.35 54.60
C LYS A 343 -26.69 36.92 54.16
N LYS A 344 -26.60 37.88 53.21
CA LYS A 344 -27.56 38.52 52.27
C LYS A 344 -26.76 39.38 51.25
N LYS A 345 -27.41 39.77 50.14
CA LYS A 345 -27.23 40.98 49.29
C LYS A 345 -25.93 41.82 49.50
N GLY A 346 -25.10 42.11 48.49
CA GLY A 346 -25.15 41.83 47.04
C GLY A 346 -25.43 43.07 46.17
N GLY A 347 -24.96 43.03 44.92
CA GLY A 347 -25.07 44.10 43.90
C GLY A 347 -24.02 45.21 44.00
N ARG A 348 -23.82 46.07 42.98
CA ARG A 348 -24.32 46.08 41.59
C ARG A 348 -23.59 47.20 40.80
N SER A 349 -23.27 46.98 39.51
CA SER A 349 -22.94 48.03 38.51
C SER A 349 -21.63 48.83 38.75
N GLN A 350 -21.03 49.62 37.83
CA GLN A 350 -21.34 50.04 36.43
C GLN A 350 -20.01 50.42 35.70
N ILE A 351 -19.75 49.99 34.45
CA ILE A 351 -19.85 50.72 33.14
C ILE A 351 -18.61 51.52 32.66
N VAL A 352 -18.24 51.30 31.37
CA VAL A 352 -17.49 52.17 30.39
C VAL A 352 -16.11 52.72 30.85
N GLY A 353 -15.03 52.82 30.05
CA GLY A 353 -14.73 52.82 28.60
C GLY A 353 -13.47 53.71 28.42
N ASP A 354 -12.86 53.98 27.25
CA ASP A 354 -13.08 53.61 25.85
C ASP A 354 -11.74 53.82 25.07
N GLY A 355 -11.44 52.99 24.07
CA GLY A 355 -10.53 53.32 22.95
C GLY A 355 -9.01 53.46 23.21
N GLN A 356 -8.16 53.65 22.19
CA GLN A 356 -8.26 53.28 20.76
C GLN A 356 -6.88 53.42 20.05
N GLN A 357 -6.66 52.71 18.94
CA GLN A 357 -5.56 52.89 17.95
C GLN A 357 -4.11 52.57 18.44
N GLY A 358 -3.15 52.17 17.59
CA GLY A 358 -3.23 51.81 16.17
C GLY A 358 -1.87 51.48 15.50
N GLU A 359 -1.94 50.72 14.39
CA GLU A 359 -1.00 50.62 13.25
C GLU A 359 0.41 49.95 13.37
N ARG A 360 0.88 49.41 12.23
CA ARG A 360 2.18 48.77 11.91
C ARG A 360 3.09 49.80 11.16
N PRO A 361 4.16 49.49 10.36
CA PRO A 361 5.04 48.30 10.13
C PRO A 361 6.55 48.73 10.27
N PRO A 362 7.59 48.31 9.48
CA PRO A 362 7.81 47.17 8.55
C PRO A 362 9.17 46.41 8.68
N GLU A 363 9.34 45.42 7.78
CA GLU A 363 10.54 44.75 7.20
C GLU A 363 11.98 45.07 7.67
N CYS A 364 12.83 44.03 7.59
CA CYS A 364 14.19 44.16 7.04
C CYS A 364 14.64 42.86 6.32
N LYS A 365 15.67 42.93 5.45
CA LYS A 365 16.08 41.86 4.50
C LYS A 365 17.57 41.52 4.58
N GLN A 366 17.91 40.32 4.07
CA GLN A 366 19.22 39.90 3.50
C GLN A 366 20.48 40.01 4.38
N GLN A 367 21.17 38.88 4.58
CA GLN A 367 22.32 38.50 3.73
C GLN A 367 22.59 36.99 3.77
#